data_AF-A0A530BC04-F1
#
_entry.id   AF-A0A530BC04-F1
#
_cell.length_a   1.000
_cell.length_b   1.000
_cell.length_c   1.000
_cell.angle_alpha   90.00
_cell.angle_beta   90.00
_cell.angle_gamma   90.00
#
_symmetry.space_group_name_H-M   'P 1'
#
loop_
_entity.id
_entity.type
_entity.pdbx_description
1 polymer ?
#
loop_
_entity_poly.entity_id
_entity_poly.type
_entity_poly.pdbx_seq_one_letter_code
_entity_poly.pdbx_strand_id
1 'polypeptide(L)' 'VYGVSAKIVARWVERYKSEGRPGMIDRSSRPAHMPQATAALIAERIMALRRQRWTGKHIAHEVGVSPATV' A
#
# COMPACT_ATOMS: atom_id res chain seq x y z
N VAL A 1 -25.87 -11.04 14.16
CA VAL A 1 -25.49 -11.10 12.73
C VAL A 1 -24.06 -10.60 12.60
N TYR A 2 -23.18 -11.32 11.88
CA TYR A 2 -21.72 -11.14 11.91
C TYR A 2 -21.15 -9.89 11.19
N GLY A 3 -21.97 -8.88 10.85
CA GLY A 3 -21.50 -7.62 10.25
C GLY A 3 -20.87 -7.73 8.84
N VAL A 4 -21.00 -8.88 8.17
CA VAL A 4 -20.40 -9.16 6.85
C VAL A 4 -21.42 -9.79 5.91
N SER A 5 -21.29 -9.51 4.61
CA SER A 5 -22.16 -10.10 3.60
C SER A 5 -21.72 -11.53 3.23
N ALA A 6 -22.66 -12.36 2.80
CA ALA A 6 -22.40 -13.74 2.37
C ALA A 6 -21.35 -13.81 1.24
N LYS A 7 -21.31 -12.80 0.36
CA LYS A 7 -20.30 -12.68 -0.72
C LYS A 7 -18.87 -12.57 -0.18
N ILE A 8 -18.67 -11.85 0.92
CA ILE A 8 -17.36 -11.70 1.55
C ILE A 8 -16.94 -13.01 2.22
N VAL A 9 -17.88 -13.66 2.91
CA VAL A 9 -17.64 -14.98 3.53
C VAL A 9 -17.27 -16.01 2.46
N ALA A 10 -17.99 -16.07 1.34
CA ALA A 10 -17.68 -16.99 0.24
C ALA A 10 -16.25 -16.79 -0.31
N ARG A 11 -15.79 -15.54 -0.43
CA ARG A 11 -14.43 -15.23 -0.87
C ARG A 11 -13.37 -15.72 0.12
N TRP A 12 -13.62 -15.60 1.42
CA TRP A 12 -12.71 -16.10 2.45
C TRP A 12 -12.67 -17.63 2.46
N VAL A 13 -13.82 -18.28 2.33
CA VAL A 13 -13.92 -19.74 2.23
C VAL A 13 -13.14 -20.25 1.03
N GLU A 14 -13.31 -19.64 -0.15
CA GLU A 14 -12.57 -20.04 -1.36
C GLU A 14 -11.06 -19.90 -1.16
N ARG A 15 -10.61 -18.76 -0.60
CA ARG A 15 -9.18 -18.55 -0.31
C ARG A 15 -8.64 -19.58 0.68
N TYR A 16 -9.39 -19.91 1.72
CA TYR A 16 -8.97 -20.91 2.69
C TYR A 16 -8.87 -22.30 2.05
N LYS A 17 -9.79 -22.66 1.14
CA LYS A 17 -9.72 -23.94 0.41
C LYS A 17 -8.49 -24.02 -0.49
N SER A 18 -8.09 -22.92 -1.14
CA SER A 18 -6.94 -22.89 -2.05
C SER A 18 -5.60 -22.74 -1.36
N GLU A 19 -5.51 -21.90 -0.33
CA GLU A 19 -4.26 -21.46 0.31
C GLU A 19 -4.10 -21.99 1.75
N GLY A 20 -5.13 -22.60 2.33
CA GLY A 20 -5.14 -23.08 3.71
C GLY A 20 -5.04 -21.96 4.74
N ARG A 21 -4.55 -22.32 5.95
CA ARG A 21 -4.26 -21.36 7.02
C ARG A 21 -3.29 -20.24 6.59
N PRO A 22 -2.22 -20.49 5.80
CA PRO A 22 -1.31 -19.44 5.33
C PRO A 22 -2.00 -18.30 4.56
N GLY A 23 -3.01 -18.60 3.74
CA GLY A 23 -3.73 -17.58 2.95
C GLY A 23 -4.62 -16.63 3.76
N MET A 24 -4.81 -16.90 5.05
CA MET A 24 -5.60 -16.08 5.97
C MET A 24 -4.77 -15.10 6.80
N ILE A 25 -3.45 -15.10 6.64
CA ILE A 25 -2.57 -14.09 7.23
C ILE A 25 -2.86 -12.74 6.54
N ASP A 26 -2.72 -11.64 7.29
CA ASP A 26 -2.85 -10.31 6.71
C ASP A 26 -1.85 -10.12 5.57
N ARG A 27 -2.36 -9.67 4.42
CA ARG A 27 -1.58 -9.49 3.20
C ARG A 27 -1.82 -8.11 2.67
N SER A 28 -0.77 -7.52 2.11
CA SER A 28 -0.92 -6.24 1.45
C SER A 28 -1.98 -6.35 0.35
N SER A 29 -2.93 -5.42 0.35
CA SER A 29 -3.86 -5.24 -0.78
C SER A 29 -3.18 -4.63 -2.01
N ARG A 30 -1.87 -4.33 -1.93
CA ARG A 30 -1.09 -3.80 -3.04
C ARG A 30 -0.97 -4.84 -4.15
N PRO A 31 -1.16 -4.44 -5.42
CA PRO A 31 -0.85 -5.29 -6.56
C PRO A 31 0.61 -5.76 -6.53
N ALA A 32 0.86 -6.97 -7.06
CA ALA A 32 2.20 -7.54 -7.15
C ALA A 32 3.14 -6.74 -8.07
N HIS A 33 2.59 -6.04 -9.07
CA HIS A 33 3.36 -5.23 -10.01
C HIS A 33 2.72 -3.85 -10.16
N MET A 34 3.53 -2.80 -9.98
CA MET A 34 3.13 -1.40 -10.02
C MET A 34 4.18 -0.63 -10.84
N PRO A 35 4.02 -0.52 -12.17
CA PRO A 35 5.06 0.06 -13.04
C PRO A 35 5.30 1.56 -12.79
N GLN A 36 4.30 2.25 -12.22
CA GLN A 36 4.39 3.66 -11.85
C GLN A 36 4.70 3.85 -10.35
N ALA A 37 5.20 2.80 -9.67
CA ALA A 37 5.63 2.92 -8.29
C ALA A 37 6.83 3.87 -8.20
N THR A 38 6.76 4.81 -7.26
CA THR A 38 7.89 5.66 -6.90
C THR A 38 9.08 4.80 -6.55
N ALA A 39 10.24 5.06 -7.19
CA ALA A 39 11.46 4.33 -6.92
C ALA A 39 11.80 4.36 -5.41
N ALA A 40 12.26 3.23 -4.86
CA ALA A 40 12.45 3.06 -3.42
C ALA A 40 13.31 4.17 -2.79
N LEU A 41 14.42 4.54 -3.46
CA LEU A 41 15.32 5.61 -3.04
C LEU A 41 14.61 6.98 -2.91
N ILE A 42 13.73 7.30 -3.88
CA ILE A 42 12.93 8.52 -3.88
C ILE A 42 11.91 8.50 -2.74
N ALA A 43 11.23 7.36 -2.53
CA ALA A 43 10.30 7.19 -1.42
C ALA A 43 10.99 7.33 -0.05
N GLU A 44 12.18 6.76 0.11
CA GLU A 44 12.98 6.90 1.33
C GLU A 44 13.39 8.36 1.59
N ARG A 45 13.80 9.09 0.55
CA ARG A 45 14.13 10.51 0.64
C ARG A 45 12.91 11.34 1.04
N ILE A 46 11.73 11.07 0.46
CA ILE A 46 10.46 11.71 0.84
C ILE A 46 10.16 11.46 2.31
N MET A 47 10.25 10.21 2.78
CA MET A 47 10.01 9.86 4.19
C MET A 47 10.99 10.56 5.14
N ALA A 48 12.26 10.66 4.78
CA ALA A 48 13.27 11.35 5.58
C ALA A 48 12.96 12.84 5.74
N LEU A 49 12.56 13.51 4.66
CA LEU A 49 12.20 14.94 4.70
C LEU A 49 10.86 15.19 5.42
N ARG A 50 9.89 14.28 5.28
CA ARG A 50 8.64 14.32 6.07
C ARG A 50 8.92 14.23 7.57
N ARG A 51 9.86 13.37 8.00
CA ARG A 51 10.30 13.29 9.41
C ARG A 51 10.95 14.57 9.90
N GLN A 52 11.59 15.34 9.00
CA GLN A 52 12.12 16.67 9.30
C GLN A 52 11.06 17.79 9.27
N ARG A 53 9.77 17.45 9.10
CA ARG A 53 8.62 18.37 9.06
C ARG A 53 8.64 19.35 7.88
N TRP A 54 9.28 18.99 6.78
CA TRP A 54 9.18 19.76 5.54
C TRP A 54 7.77 19.67 4.96
N THR A 55 7.32 20.74 4.29
CA THR A 55 6.00 20.76 3.62
C THR A 55 6.03 19.89 2.37
N GLY A 56 4.87 19.31 2.01
CA GLY A 56 4.79 18.42 0.83
C GLY A 56 5.25 19.10 -0.47
N LYS A 57 4.93 20.38 -0.68
CA LYS A 57 5.39 21.14 -1.85
C LYS A 57 6.92 21.30 -1.88
N HIS A 58 7.56 21.57 -0.74
CA HIS A 58 9.01 21.72 -0.68
C HIS A 58 9.72 20.39 -0.94
N ILE A 59 9.19 19.29 -0.39
CA ILE A 59 9.73 17.95 -0.65
C ILE A 59 9.60 17.56 -2.12
N ALA A 60 8.44 17.85 -2.74
CA ALA A 60 8.21 17.55 -4.16
C ALA A 60 9.23 18.27 -5.06
N HIS A 61 9.49 19.55 -4.77
CA HIS A 61 10.51 20.33 -5.46
C HIS A 61 11.92 19.77 -5.24
N GLU A 62 12.28 19.47 -3.98
CA GLU A 62 13.59 18.93 -3.60
C GLU A 62 13.89 17.57 -4.24
N VAL A 63 12.88 16.71 -4.35
CA VAL A 63 13.03 15.32 -4.82
C VAL A 63 12.71 15.17 -6.32
N GLY A 64 12.15 16.20 -6.97
CA GLY A 64 11.86 16.20 -8.41
C GLY A 64 10.64 15.35 -8.79
N VAL A 65 9.64 15.26 -7.92
CA VAL A 65 8.39 14.51 -8.17
C VAL A 65 7.17 15.44 -8.17
N SER A 66 6.04 14.97 -8.71
CA SER A 66 4.78 15.71 -8.59
C SER A 66 4.40 15.91 -7.12
N PRO A 67 3.84 17.06 -6.72
CA PRO A 67 3.30 17.25 -5.37
C PRO A 67 2.25 16.23 -4.96
N ALA A 68 1.55 15.60 -5.90
CA ALA A 68 0.59 14.53 -5.62
C ALA A 68 1.25 13.19 -5.22
N THR A 69 2.56 13.06 -5.46
CA THR A 69 3.35 11.86 -5.11
C THR A 69 3.88 11.90 -3.68
N VAL A 70 3.91 13.07 -3.03
CA VAL A 70 4.54 13.33 -1.72
C VAL A 70 3.55 13.34 -0.56
#